data_AF-A0A521BK68-F1
#
_entry.id   AF-A0A521BK68-F1
#
_cell.length_a   1.000
_cell.length_b   1.000
_cell.length_c   1.000
_cell.angle_alpha   90.00
_cell.angle_beta   90.00
_cell.angle_gamma   90.00
#
_symmetry.space_group_name_H-M   'P 1'
#
loop_
_entity.id
_entity.type
_entity.pdbx_description
1 polymer ?
#
loop_
_entity_poly.entity_id
_entity_poly.type
_entity_poly.pdbx_seq_one_letter_code
_entity_poly.pdbx_strand_id
1 'polypeptide(L)'
;MERFYKSGSTADFENQFKEDFKSLKKFQSIYNPIISYSGGKNKFIDIYSYELNLEKKNGKYYSINDVGQAIYLCDINNKIWIRIAYNEYSKYFDDVIWINENQFLLVGYEENENDKKSPIIYIGNTKAKSFEIVINKNIKCFQKNTLYKSKKLKNIKIENQK
;
A
#
# COMPACT_ATOMS: atom_id res chain seq x y z
N MET A 1 -27.87 10.17 -2.81
CA MET A 1 -26.78 9.22 -2.50
C MET A 1 -25.96 9.06 -3.78
N GLU A 2 -24.91 9.87 -3.96
CA GLU A 2 -24.07 9.82 -5.18
C GLU A 2 -23.23 8.53 -5.13
N ARG A 3 -23.39 7.67 -6.15
CA ARG A 3 -22.76 6.35 -6.22
C ARG A 3 -21.25 6.49 -6.44
N PHE A 4 -20.45 5.78 -5.65
CA PHE A 4 -19.09 5.46 -6.07
C PHE A 4 -19.15 4.77 -7.43
N TYR A 5 -18.44 5.30 -8.42
CA TYR A 5 -18.41 4.69 -9.75
C TYR A 5 -17.38 3.56 -9.74
N LYS A 6 -17.86 2.31 -9.80
CA LYS A 6 -17.00 1.18 -10.16
C LYS A 6 -16.60 1.39 -11.62
N SER A 7 -15.32 1.60 -11.91
CA SER A 7 -14.90 1.91 -13.28
C SER A 7 -14.93 0.68 -14.21
N GLY A 8 -15.27 -0.50 -13.69
CA GLY A 8 -15.24 -1.76 -14.46
C GLY A 8 -13.82 -2.18 -14.86
N SER A 9 -12.80 -1.45 -14.42
CA SER A 9 -11.41 -1.67 -14.79
C SER A 9 -10.80 -2.72 -13.87
N THR A 10 -10.13 -3.69 -14.48
CA THR A 10 -9.32 -4.69 -13.77
C THR A 10 -7.87 -4.53 -14.20
N ALA A 11 -6.94 -4.83 -13.31
CA ALA A 11 -5.52 -4.94 -13.62
C ALA A 11 -4.98 -6.24 -13.05
N ASP A 12 -4.14 -6.94 -13.79
CA ASP A 12 -3.45 -8.11 -13.25
C ASP A 12 -2.37 -7.69 -12.26
N PHE A 13 -2.05 -8.57 -11.32
CA PHE A 13 -0.88 -8.37 -10.48
C PHE A 13 0.37 -8.43 -11.35
N GLU A 14 1.30 -7.52 -11.09
CA GLU A 14 2.67 -7.74 -11.49
C GLU A 14 3.20 -9.05 -10.89
N ASN A 15 4.21 -9.61 -11.55
CA ASN A 15 4.87 -10.83 -11.10
C ASN A 15 6.37 -10.70 -11.32
N GLN A 16 6.92 -9.56 -10.90
CA GLN A 16 8.32 -9.18 -11.07
C GLN A 16 8.93 -8.76 -9.73
N PHE A 17 10.26 -8.63 -9.69
CA PHE A 17 11.01 -8.13 -8.52
C PHE A 17 10.66 -8.88 -7.22
N LYS A 18 11.12 -10.14 -7.14
CA LYS A 18 10.99 -10.93 -5.92
C LYS A 18 11.96 -10.44 -4.87
N GLU A 19 11.46 -10.25 -3.66
CA GLU A 19 12.27 -9.95 -2.48
C GLU A 19 12.92 -11.23 -1.92
N ASP A 20 14.09 -11.09 -1.31
CA ASP A 20 14.74 -12.21 -0.61
C ASP A 20 13.99 -12.51 0.68
N PHE A 21 13.32 -13.67 0.73
CA PHE A 21 12.59 -14.13 1.91
C PHE A 21 13.48 -14.30 3.15
N LYS A 22 14.81 -14.46 2.99
CA LYS A 22 15.76 -14.45 4.13
C LYS A 22 15.75 -13.12 4.88
N SER A 23 15.42 -12.01 4.20
CA SER A 23 15.33 -10.68 4.78
C SER A 23 14.01 -10.42 5.53
N LEU A 24 13.04 -11.34 5.48
CA LEU A 24 11.71 -11.15 6.08
C LEU A 24 11.77 -10.80 7.57
N LYS A 25 12.62 -11.48 8.35
CA LYS A 25 12.77 -11.18 9.79
C LYS A 25 13.27 -9.76 10.04
N LYS A 26 14.25 -9.31 9.24
CA LYS A 26 14.79 -7.94 9.34
C LYS A 26 13.69 -6.94 9.03
N PHE A 27 12.98 -7.16 7.93
CA PHE A 27 11.84 -6.34 7.54
C PHE A 27 10.76 -6.27 8.61
N GLN A 28 10.31 -7.41 9.14
CA GLN A 28 9.29 -7.46 10.18
C GLN A 28 9.71 -6.72 11.46
N SER A 29 11.00 -6.71 11.80
CA SER A 29 11.50 -5.97 12.98
C SER A 29 11.37 -4.45 12.85
N ILE A 30 11.24 -3.94 11.61
CA ILE A 30 11.08 -2.53 11.27
C ILE A 30 9.60 -2.21 11.02
N TYR A 31 8.93 -2.96 10.15
CA TYR A 31 7.62 -2.55 9.60
C TYR A 31 6.39 -3.18 10.27
N ASN A 32 6.54 -4.19 11.14
CA ASN A 32 5.41 -4.79 11.84
C ASN A 32 4.45 -3.81 12.53
N PRO A 33 4.91 -2.68 13.12
CA PRO A 33 3.99 -1.72 13.74
C PRO A 33 3.01 -1.06 12.77
N ILE A 34 3.31 -1.04 11.47
CA ILE A 34 2.51 -0.32 10.47
C ILE A 34 1.88 -1.23 9.40
N ILE A 35 2.29 -2.49 9.30
CA ILE A 35 1.77 -3.45 8.31
C ILE A 35 0.47 -4.11 8.78
N SER A 36 -0.39 -4.40 7.81
CA SER A 36 -1.63 -5.16 8.03
C SER A 36 -1.51 -6.57 7.51
N TYR A 37 -1.80 -7.53 8.39
CA TYR A 37 -1.81 -8.95 8.10
C TYR A 37 -3.22 -9.45 7.76
N SER A 38 -3.31 -10.52 6.97
CA SER A 38 -4.55 -11.28 6.80
C SER A 38 -5.01 -11.88 8.13
N GLY A 39 -6.25 -12.38 8.22
CA GLY A 39 -6.81 -12.93 9.45
C GLY A 39 -5.98 -14.08 10.04
N GLY A 40 -5.46 -14.95 9.19
CA GLY A 40 -4.55 -16.05 9.52
C GLY A 40 -3.10 -15.61 9.76
N LYS A 41 -2.79 -14.32 9.61
CA LYS A 41 -1.47 -13.70 9.79
C LYS A 41 -0.34 -14.32 8.95
N ASN A 42 -0.69 -15.04 7.89
CA ASN A 42 0.26 -15.65 6.97
C ASN A 42 0.49 -14.82 5.71
N LYS A 43 -0.29 -13.77 5.47
CA LYS A 43 -0.05 -12.83 4.37
C LYS A 43 -0.07 -11.39 4.86
N PHE A 44 0.67 -10.54 4.16
CA PHE A 44 0.56 -9.09 4.29
C PHE A 44 0.79 -8.42 2.95
N ILE A 45 0.29 -7.18 2.83
CA ILE A 45 0.66 -6.29 1.74
C ILE A 45 1.56 -5.20 2.31
N ASP A 46 2.70 -5.02 1.67
CA ASP A 46 3.64 -3.96 1.97
C ASP A 46 3.49 -2.86 0.93
N ILE A 47 3.14 -1.67 1.42
CA ILE A 47 3.03 -0.43 0.66
C ILE A 47 4.06 0.61 1.11
N TYR A 48 4.90 0.28 2.11
CA TYR A 48 5.72 1.27 2.81
C TYR A 48 7.20 1.13 2.55
N SER A 49 7.71 -0.08 2.34
CA SER A 49 9.16 -0.29 2.39
C SER A 49 9.94 0.36 1.26
N TYR A 50 9.33 0.41 0.08
CA TYR A 50 9.88 1.11 -1.06
C TYR A 50 9.79 2.64 -0.87
N GLU A 51 8.61 3.14 -0.52
CA GLU A 51 8.34 4.58 -0.41
C GLU A 51 9.08 5.23 0.75
N LEU A 52 9.08 4.61 1.94
CA LEU A 52 9.66 5.21 3.15
C LEU A 52 11.13 4.83 3.35
N ASN A 53 11.55 3.66 2.87
CA ASN A 53 12.89 3.12 3.08
C ASN A 53 13.35 3.29 4.55
N LEU A 54 12.55 2.74 5.47
CA LEU A 54 12.74 2.93 6.90
C LEU A 54 14.00 2.22 7.41
N GLU A 55 14.80 2.97 8.16
CA GLU A 55 15.87 2.45 9.01
C GLU A 55 15.49 2.58 10.48
N LYS A 56 15.84 1.58 11.29
CA LYS A 56 15.65 1.62 12.75
C LYS A 56 17.00 1.64 13.45
N LYS A 57 17.34 2.75 14.12
CA LYS A 57 18.57 2.94 14.90
C LYS A 57 18.23 3.41 16.30
N ASN A 58 18.75 2.75 17.33
CA ASN A 58 18.52 3.11 18.74
C ASN A 58 17.02 3.28 19.10
N GLY A 59 16.16 2.42 18.54
CA GLY A 59 14.70 2.47 18.76
C GLY A 59 13.94 3.56 17.99
N LYS A 60 14.64 4.39 17.21
CA LYS A 60 14.07 5.47 16.40
C LYS A 60 13.99 5.07 14.93
N TYR A 61 12.99 5.59 14.23
CA TYR A 61 12.80 5.37 12.80
C TYR A 61 13.32 6.56 12.01
N TYR A 62 14.01 6.29 10.92
CA TYR A 62 14.50 7.27 9.94
C TYR A 62 14.00 6.85 8.57
N SER A 63 13.72 7.81 7.69
CA SER A 63 13.11 7.58 6.37
C SER A 63 13.94 8.27 5.30
N ILE A 64 14.16 7.61 4.18
CA ILE A 64 14.72 8.21 2.96
C ILE A 64 13.66 7.99 1.88
N ASN A 65 12.81 8.99 1.69
CA ASN A 65 11.62 8.80 0.87
C ASN A 65 11.96 8.67 -0.61
N ASP A 66 11.37 7.67 -1.25
CA ASP A 66 11.33 7.55 -2.72
C ASP A 66 10.08 8.27 -3.26
N VAL A 67 10.10 8.62 -4.55
CA VAL A 67 8.97 9.30 -5.20
C VAL A 67 7.93 8.32 -5.73
N GLY A 68 8.34 7.07 -5.99
CA GLY A 68 7.46 5.97 -6.39
C GLY A 68 6.99 5.13 -5.21
N GLN A 69 5.99 4.30 -5.47
CA GLN A 69 5.47 3.32 -4.50
C GLN A 69 5.38 1.94 -5.13
N ALA A 70 6.16 1.00 -4.61
CA ALA A 70 6.01 -0.41 -4.94
C ALA A 70 5.11 -1.11 -3.91
N ILE A 71 4.22 -1.97 -4.41
CA ILE A 71 3.28 -2.74 -3.61
C ILE A 71 3.68 -4.20 -3.69
N TYR A 72 3.94 -4.81 -2.54
CA TYR A 72 4.38 -6.19 -2.45
C TYR A 72 3.36 -7.07 -1.74
N LEU A 73 3.10 -8.25 -2.28
CA LEU A 73 2.43 -9.34 -1.57
C LEU A 73 3.49 -10.24 -0.94
N CYS A 74 3.40 -10.43 0.37
CA CYS A 74 4.11 -11.49 1.06
C CYS A 74 3.13 -12.61 1.46
N ASP A 75 3.45 -13.83 1.08
CA ASP A 75 2.83 -15.06 1.58
C ASP A 75 3.91 -15.87 2.32
N ILE A 76 3.79 -15.87 3.65
CA ILE A 76 4.79 -16.44 4.55
C ILE A 76 4.84 -17.96 4.42
N ASN A 77 3.68 -18.61 4.27
CA ASN A 77 3.59 -20.06 4.19
C ASN A 77 4.21 -20.57 2.89
N ASN A 78 3.95 -19.87 1.79
CA ASN A 78 4.46 -20.23 0.47
C ASN A 78 5.85 -19.65 0.18
N LYS A 79 6.44 -18.89 1.12
CA LYS A 79 7.72 -18.19 0.97
C LYS A 79 7.77 -17.29 -0.27
N ILE A 80 6.66 -16.63 -0.56
CA ILE A 80 6.55 -15.68 -1.67
C ILE A 80 6.65 -14.29 -1.10
N TRP A 81 7.46 -13.45 -1.73
CA TRP A 81 7.45 -12.01 -1.49
C TRP A 81 7.77 -11.33 -2.81
N ILE A 82 6.78 -10.68 -3.40
CA ILE A 82 6.85 -10.24 -4.80
C ILE A 82 6.07 -8.95 -5.01
N ARG A 83 6.56 -8.11 -5.91
CA ARG A 83 5.87 -6.91 -6.32
C ARG A 83 4.64 -7.27 -7.15
N ILE A 84 3.48 -6.74 -6.75
CA ILE A 84 2.18 -6.94 -7.39
C ILE A 84 1.67 -5.68 -8.09
N ALA A 85 2.23 -4.51 -7.77
CA ALA A 85 1.99 -3.27 -8.51
C ALA A 85 3.13 -2.28 -8.25
N TYR A 86 3.37 -1.39 -9.20
CA TYR A 86 4.21 -0.21 -9.04
C TYR A 86 3.42 1.03 -9.46
N ASN A 87 3.44 2.05 -8.59
CA ASN A 87 2.92 3.37 -8.90
C ASN A 87 4.08 4.35 -9.00
N GLU A 88 4.08 5.14 -10.07
CA GLU A 88 4.98 6.28 -10.21
C GLU A 88 4.39 7.50 -9.48
N TYR A 89 4.14 8.60 -10.19
CA TYR A 89 3.93 9.92 -9.59
C TYR A 89 2.47 10.29 -9.32
N SER A 90 1.50 9.57 -9.88
CA SER A 90 0.09 10.00 -9.85
C SER A 90 -0.81 9.16 -8.95
N LYS A 91 -0.32 8.07 -8.36
CA LYS A 91 -1.13 7.16 -7.53
C LYS A 91 -0.39 6.78 -6.26
N TYR A 92 -1.04 6.96 -5.13
CA TYR A 92 -0.47 6.66 -3.82
C TYR A 92 -1.49 5.92 -2.97
N PHE A 93 -1.09 4.82 -2.36
CA PHE A 93 -1.88 4.09 -1.39
C PHE A 93 -1.38 4.33 0.03
N ASP A 94 -2.27 4.74 0.91
CA ASP A 94 -1.93 5.07 2.29
C ASP A 94 -2.23 3.94 3.26
N ASP A 95 -3.16 3.04 2.92
CA ASP A 95 -3.58 1.94 3.81
C ASP A 95 -3.92 0.65 3.09
N VAL A 96 -3.72 -0.45 3.82
CA VAL A 96 -4.12 -1.81 3.45
C VAL A 96 -5.16 -2.31 4.45
N ILE A 97 -6.29 -2.80 3.94
CA ILE A 97 -7.35 -3.40 4.78
C ILE A 97 -7.66 -4.78 4.24
N TRP A 98 -7.39 -5.82 5.03
CA TRP A 98 -7.79 -7.19 4.66
C TRP A 98 -9.29 -7.38 4.90
N ILE A 99 -9.99 -7.86 3.88
CA ILE A 99 -11.40 -8.25 3.95
C ILE A 99 -11.51 -9.70 4.42
N ASN A 100 -10.64 -10.57 3.87
CA ASN A 100 -10.50 -11.99 4.21
C ASN A 100 -9.12 -12.50 3.76
N GLU A 101 -8.86 -13.80 3.88
CA GLU A 101 -7.56 -14.41 3.55
C GLU A 101 -7.04 -14.20 2.12
N ASN A 102 -7.91 -13.85 1.19
CA ASN A 102 -7.55 -13.72 -0.23
C ASN A 102 -7.94 -12.37 -0.82
N GLN A 103 -8.55 -11.48 -0.04
CA GLN A 103 -9.02 -10.19 -0.52
C GLN A 103 -8.62 -9.07 0.41
N PHE A 104 -8.12 -7.99 -0.16
CA PHE A 104 -7.72 -6.78 0.54
C PHE A 104 -8.10 -5.54 -0.26
N LEU A 105 -8.17 -4.41 0.44
CA LEU A 105 -8.31 -3.08 -0.12
C LEU A 105 -6.97 -2.37 -0.02
N LEU A 106 -6.59 -1.69 -1.10
CA LEU A 106 -5.64 -0.60 -1.07
C LEU A 106 -6.45 0.69 -1.15
N VAL A 107 -6.25 1.58 -0.18
CA VAL A 107 -6.99 2.85 -0.09
C VAL A 107 -5.99 3.99 -0.23
N GLY A 108 -6.30 4.92 -1.12
CA GLY A 108 -5.37 5.97 -1.50
C GLY A 108 -6.01 7.08 -2.30
N TYR A 109 -5.18 7.78 -3.07
CA TYR A 109 -5.61 8.81 -3.99
C TYR A 109 -4.88 8.73 -5.33
N GLU A 110 -5.53 9.26 -6.36
CA GLU A 110 -4.94 9.54 -7.67
C GLU A 110 -4.91 11.06 -7.87
N GLU A 111 -3.76 11.58 -8.23
CA GLU A 111 -3.52 12.99 -8.56
C GLU A 111 -3.63 13.19 -10.08
N ASN A 112 -4.46 14.14 -10.49
CA ASN A 112 -4.60 14.50 -11.91
C ASN A 112 -3.68 15.67 -12.29
N GLU A 113 -3.67 16.02 -13.58
CA GLU A 113 -2.85 17.10 -14.16
C GLU A 113 -3.09 18.50 -13.57
N ASN A 114 -4.14 18.69 -12.76
CA ASN A 114 -4.45 19.96 -12.09
C ASN A 114 -4.21 19.88 -10.57
N ASP A 115 -3.36 18.95 -10.11
CA ASP A 115 -3.05 18.66 -8.71
C ASP A 115 -4.27 18.30 -7.86
N LYS A 116 -5.36 17.84 -8.49
CA LYS A 116 -6.58 17.44 -7.77
C LYS A 116 -6.50 15.96 -7.42
N LYS A 117 -6.70 15.66 -6.14
CA LYS A 117 -6.56 14.33 -5.58
C LYS A 117 -7.92 13.65 -5.42
N SER A 118 -8.12 12.59 -6.18
CA SER A 118 -9.35 11.80 -6.21
C SER A 118 -9.17 10.53 -5.37
N PRO A 119 -10.07 10.20 -4.44
CA PRO A 119 -9.99 8.94 -3.71
C PRO A 119 -10.05 7.74 -4.67
N ILE A 120 -9.14 6.78 -4.47
CA ILE A 120 -9.11 5.51 -5.20
C ILE A 120 -9.12 4.33 -4.22
N ILE A 121 -9.76 3.25 -4.64
CA ILE A 121 -9.76 1.96 -3.94
C ILE A 121 -9.41 0.88 -4.94
N TYR A 122 -8.39 0.08 -4.64
CA TYR A 122 -8.12 -1.15 -5.38
C TYR A 122 -8.53 -2.33 -4.51
N ILE A 123 -9.33 -3.22 -5.07
CA ILE A 123 -9.75 -4.47 -4.42
C ILE A 123 -8.85 -5.57 -4.98
N GLY A 124 -7.82 -5.94 -4.23
CA GLY A 124 -6.89 -7.01 -4.61
C GLY A 124 -7.45 -8.38 -4.28
N ASN A 125 -7.30 -9.33 -5.20
CA ASN A 125 -7.65 -10.74 -5.00
C ASN A 125 -6.41 -11.61 -5.26
N THR A 126 -5.88 -12.24 -4.21
CA THR A 126 -4.63 -13.03 -4.30
C THR A 126 -4.80 -14.35 -5.05
N LYS A 127 -6.03 -14.89 -5.11
CA LYS A 127 -6.32 -16.12 -5.88
C LYS A 127 -6.43 -15.81 -7.37
N ALA A 128 -7.15 -14.75 -7.71
CA ALA A 128 -7.29 -14.29 -9.09
C ALA A 128 -6.04 -13.56 -9.60
N LYS A 129 -5.16 -13.14 -8.69
CA LYS A 129 -3.96 -12.32 -8.97
C LYS A 129 -4.31 -11.07 -9.76
N SER A 130 -5.32 -10.35 -9.29
CA SER A 130 -5.81 -9.15 -9.96
C SER A 130 -6.37 -8.13 -8.98
N PHE A 131 -6.45 -6.90 -9.44
CA PHE A 131 -7.15 -5.79 -8.82
C PHE A 131 -8.43 -5.49 -9.58
N GLU A 132 -9.51 -5.27 -8.85
CA GLU A 132 -10.63 -4.47 -9.32
C GLU A 132 -10.44 -3.03 -8.86
N ILE A 133 -10.60 -2.07 -9.78
CA ILE A 133 -10.30 -0.66 -9.53
C ILE A 133 -11.59 0.15 -9.40
N VAL A 134 -11.67 0.94 -8.33
CA VAL A 134 -12.78 1.85 -8.04
C VAL A 134 -12.22 3.26 -7.90
N ILE A 135 -12.58 4.14 -8.82
CA ILE A 135 -12.11 5.53 -8.85
C ILE A 135 -13.31 6.45 -8.71
N ASN A 136 -13.25 7.37 -7.75
CA ASN A 136 -14.29 8.38 -7.61
C ASN A 136 -13.98 9.60 -8.49
N LYS A 137 -14.69 9.72 -9.61
CA LYS A 137 -14.56 10.86 -10.55
C LYS A 137 -15.44 12.06 -10.19
N ASN A 138 -16.19 12.00 -9.10
CA ASN A 138 -17.01 13.12 -8.67
C ASN A 138 -16.11 14.24 -8.12
N ILE A 139 -16.13 15.39 -8.79
CA ILE A 139 -15.34 16.57 -8.42
C ILE A 139 -15.61 17.05 -6.98
N LYS A 140 -16.81 16.78 -6.44
CA LYS A 140 -17.14 17.11 -5.04
C LYS A 140 -16.38 16.25 -4.04
N CYS A 141 -15.85 15.10 -4.46
CA CYS A 141 -15.09 14.17 -3.63
C CYS A 141 -13.58 14.39 -3.71
N PHE A 142 -13.12 15.38 -4.48
CA PHE A 142 -11.69 15.71 -4.52
C PHE A 142 -11.22 16.22 -3.15
N GLN A 143 -10.08 15.70 -2.72
CA GLN A 143 -9.46 16.07 -1.46
C GLN A 143 -8.77 17.43 -1.62
N LYS A 144 -9.12 18.39 -0.77
CA LYS A 144 -8.63 19.78 -0.86
C LYS A 144 -7.46 20.08 0.09
N ASN A 145 -7.54 19.61 1.34
CA ASN A 145 -6.64 20.07 2.41
C ASN A 145 -5.97 18.95 3.20
N THR A 146 -6.68 17.87 3.50
CA THR A 146 -6.16 16.75 4.30
C THR A 146 -6.39 15.47 3.53
N LEU A 147 -5.28 14.85 3.13
CA LEU A 147 -5.31 13.54 2.51
C LEU A 147 -5.58 12.49 3.59
N TYR A 148 -6.26 11.43 3.18
CA TYR A 148 -6.35 10.25 4.02
C TYR A 148 -4.94 9.74 4.32
N LYS A 149 -4.67 9.36 5.57
CA LYS A 149 -3.44 8.68 5.97
C LYS A 149 -3.79 7.56 6.90
N SER A 150 -3.13 6.41 6.76
CA SER A 150 -3.34 5.30 7.68
C SER A 150 -3.06 5.72 9.12
N LYS A 151 -3.98 5.40 10.02
CA LYS A 151 -3.77 5.61 11.46
C LYS A 151 -2.60 4.77 11.98
N LYS A 152 -2.22 3.70 11.27
CA LYS A 152 -1.12 2.80 11.64
C LYS A 152 0.23 3.51 11.62
N LEU A 153 0.42 4.54 10.79
CA LEU A 153 1.65 5.34 10.78
C LEU A 153 1.91 6.03 12.13
N LYS A 154 0.89 6.25 12.96
CA LYS A 154 1.06 6.80 14.32
C LYS A 154 1.77 5.83 15.28
N ASN A 155 1.88 4.55 14.93
CA ASN A 155 2.58 3.54 15.72
C ASN A 155 4.10 3.67 15.64
N ILE A 156 4.61 4.51 14.73
CA ILE A 156 6.03 4.84 14.62
C ILE A 156 6.21 6.36 14.63
N LYS A 157 7.33 6.81 15.19
CA LYS A 157 7.78 8.20 15.08
C LYS A 157 8.99 8.23 14.16
N ILE A 158 8.80 8.78 12.97
CA ILE A 158 9.86 8.99 11.99
C ILE A 158 10.57 10.30 12.34
N GLU A 159 11.88 10.24 12.53
CA GLU A 159 12.75 11.40 12.69
C GLU A 159 13.37 11.75 11.33
N ASN A 160 13.50 13.05 11.06
CA ASN A 160 14.27 13.51 9.90
C ASN A 160 15.74 13.12 10.10
N GLN A 161 16.39 12.59 9.07
CA GLN A 161 17.85 12.50 9.07
C GLN A 161 18.39 13.93 9.17
N LYS A 162 19.22 14.19 10.19
CA LYS A 162 19.97 15.45 10.32
C LYS A 162 21.19 15.41 9.41
#